data_AF-A0A2P7QJD4-F1
#
_entry.id   AF-A0A2P7QJD4-F1
#
_cell.length_a   1.000
_cell.length_b   1.000
_cell.length_c   1.000
_cell.angle_alpha   90.00
_cell.angle_beta   90.00
_cell.angle_gamma   90.00
#
_symmetry.space_group_name_H-M   'P 1'
#
loop_
_entity.id
_entity.type
_entity.pdbx_description
1 polymer ?
#
loop_
_entity_poly.entity_id
_entity_poly.type
_entity_poly.pdbx_seq_one_letter_code
_entity_poly.pdbx_strand_id
1 'polypeptide(L)'
;MAQDDGRIQLTPKLIGSLYTEAMVLADEARSYFDRQGRDERDALDPILRVGFSCESLKVTTRLMHIIAWLLTQRAVEAGELSALQARRPARRLGEAPESDEAVLERLPDSARALIDASRDLYARVQRLDDVAPEGDPQASPARSLLSRLERSL
;
A
#
# COMPACT_ATOMS: atom_id res chain seq x y z
N MET A 1 -19.85 -4.83 30.46
CA MET A 1 -18.94 -5.86 29.95
C MET A 1 -18.67 -5.52 28.49
N ALA A 2 -17.42 -5.19 28.17
CA ALA A 2 -17.01 -4.55 26.93
C ALA A 2 -17.31 -5.42 25.69
N GLN A 3 -18.05 -4.87 24.73
CA GLN A 3 -18.15 -5.43 23.39
C GLN A 3 -17.15 -4.67 22.51
N ASP A 4 -16.04 -5.36 22.25
CA ASP A 4 -15.02 -5.04 21.27
C ASP A 4 -15.66 -5.15 19.87
N ASP A 5 -16.20 -4.02 19.38
CA ASP A 5 -16.67 -3.86 18.01
C ASP A 5 -15.42 -3.78 17.13
N GLY A 6 -15.00 -4.92 16.59
CA GLY A 6 -13.81 -5.12 15.75
C GLY A 6 -13.87 -4.39 14.40
N ARG A 7 -14.15 -3.09 14.44
CA ARG A 7 -13.92 -2.16 13.34
C ARG A 7 -12.41 -2.09 13.17
N ILE A 8 -11.92 -2.46 12.00
CA ILE A 8 -10.50 -2.32 11.65
C ILE A 8 -10.23 -0.82 11.54
N GLN A 9 -9.99 -0.17 12.68
CA GLN A 9 -9.31 1.11 12.69
C GLN A 9 -7.85 0.80 12.37
N LEU A 10 -7.34 1.39 11.28
CA LEU A 10 -5.92 1.35 10.98
C LEU A 10 -5.18 1.92 12.18
N THR A 11 -4.48 1.06 12.91
CA THR A 11 -3.78 1.52 14.11
C THR A 11 -2.55 2.35 13.69
N PRO A 12 -2.21 3.43 14.40
CA PRO A 12 -1.02 4.22 14.08
C PRO A 12 0.28 3.40 14.06
N LYS A 13 0.33 2.33 14.86
CA LYS A 13 1.45 1.38 14.85
C LYS A 13 1.55 0.63 13.53
N LEU A 14 0.44 0.18 12.96
CA LEU A 14 0.40 -0.53 11.68
C LEU A 14 0.81 0.39 10.52
N ILE A 15 0.28 1.61 10.48
CA ILE A 15 0.66 2.61 9.45
C ILE A 15 2.15 2.94 9.58
N GLY A 16 2.63 3.16 10.81
CA GLY A 16 4.05 3.38 11.09
C GLY A 16 4.93 2.23 10.60
N SER A 17 4.58 0.97 10.90
CA SER A 17 5.38 -0.19 10.46
C SER A 17 5.40 -0.33 8.94
N LEU A 18 4.24 -0.16 8.27
CA LEU A 18 4.15 -0.22 6.81
C LEU A 18 4.93 0.91 6.14
N TYR A 19 4.94 2.11 6.74
CA TYR A 19 5.73 3.23 6.25
C TYR A 19 7.22 2.94 6.35
N THR A 20 7.70 2.43 7.49
CA THR A 20 9.10 2.02 7.63
C THR A 20 9.47 0.92 6.64
N GLU A 21 8.62 -0.10 6.50
CA GLU A 21 8.80 -1.19 5.54
C GLU A 21 8.89 -0.68 4.09
N ALA A 22 7.99 0.22 3.69
CA ALA A 22 8.00 0.83 2.36
C ALA A 22 9.26 1.66 2.09
N MET A 23 9.72 2.43 3.09
CA MET A 23 10.92 3.26 2.97
C MET A 23 12.20 2.41 2.87
N VAL A 24 12.31 1.33 3.65
CA VAL A 24 13.42 0.39 3.57
C VAL A 24 13.44 -0.29 2.21
N LEU A 25 12.30 -0.84 1.77
CA LEU A 25 12.21 -1.51 0.48
C LEU A 25 12.50 -0.57 -0.70
N ALA A 26 12.09 0.71 -0.60
CA ALA A 26 12.44 1.71 -1.61
C ALA A 26 13.93 2.02 -1.67
N ASP A 27 14.62 2.08 -0.52
CA ASP A 27 16.06 2.27 -0.50
C ASP A 27 16.82 1.04 -1.03
N GLU A 28 16.38 -0.17 -0.66
CA GLU A 28 16.92 -1.42 -1.18
C GLU A 28 16.75 -1.53 -2.70
N ALA A 29 15.53 -1.25 -3.21
CA ALA A 29 15.26 -1.25 -4.64
C ALA A 29 16.13 -0.23 -5.39
N ARG A 30 16.23 1.00 -4.86
CA ARG A 30 17.10 2.03 -5.43
C ARG A 30 18.57 1.59 -5.46
N SER A 31 19.08 1.09 -4.34
CA SER A 31 20.47 0.61 -4.21
C SER A 31 20.77 -0.50 -5.22
N TYR A 32 19.86 -1.47 -5.33
CA TYR A 32 20.00 -2.58 -6.26
C TYR A 32 19.95 -2.10 -7.71
N PHE A 33 18.88 -1.42 -8.16
CA PHE A 33 18.73 -1.03 -9.56
C PHE A 33 19.77 0.00 -10.03
N ASP A 34 20.30 0.84 -9.14
CA ASP A 34 21.34 1.81 -9.47
C ASP A 34 22.73 1.20 -9.60
N ARG A 35 23.10 0.21 -8.77
CA ARG A 35 24.45 -0.37 -8.75
C ARG A 35 24.49 -1.80 -9.25
N GLN A 36 24.00 -2.73 -8.45
CA GLN A 36 24.14 -4.16 -8.68
C GLN A 36 23.34 -4.65 -9.89
N GLY A 37 22.16 -4.06 -10.11
CA GLY A 37 21.29 -4.32 -11.22
C GLY A 37 21.91 -3.97 -12.57
N ARG A 38 22.90 -3.07 -12.63
CA ARG A 38 23.57 -2.77 -13.92
C ARG A 38 24.44 -3.92 -14.40
N ASP A 39 25.25 -4.49 -13.52
CA ASP A 39 26.15 -5.60 -13.87
C ASP A 39 25.34 -6.87 -14.19
N GLU A 40 24.32 -7.17 -13.38
CA GLU A 40 23.43 -8.31 -13.61
C GLU A 40 22.61 -8.12 -14.89
N ARG A 41 22.06 -6.92 -15.14
CA ARG A 41 21.34 -6.61 -16.39
C ARG A 41 22.26 -6.72 -17.61
N ASP A 42 23.49 -6.24 -17.52
CA ASP A 42 24.42 -6.28 -18.66
C ASP A 42 24.90 -7.71 -18.96
N ALA A 43 24.75 -8.66 -18.03
CA ALA A 43 24.90 -10.09 -18.27
C ALA A 43 23.68 -10.76 -18.93
N LEU A 44 22.50 -10.12 -18.92
CA LEU A 44 21.28 -10.64 -19.54
C LEU A 44 21.29 -10.48 -21.06
N ASP A 45 20.54 -11.35 -21.73
CA ASP A 45 20.18 -11.20 -23.14
C ASP A 45 19.42 -9.89 -23.40
N PRO A 46 19.60 -9.20 -24.55
CA PRO A 46 18.97 -7.91 -24.82
C PRO A 46 17.45 -7.85 -24.55
N ILE A 47 16.70 -8.91 -24.83
CA ILE A 47 15.25 -8.94 -24.58
C ILE A 47 14.97 -8.92 -23.07
N LEU A 48 15.75 -9.66 -22.29
CA LEU A 48 15.63 -9.69 -20.83
C LEU A 48 16.08 -8.39 -20.16
N ARG A 49 16.98 -7.61 -20.78
CA ARG A 49 17.34 -6.26 -20.27
C ARG A 49 16.18 -5.29 -20.29
N VAL A 50 15.35 -5.37 -21.32
CA VAL A 50 14.11 -4.57 -21.41
C VAL A 50 13.14 -5.02 -20.34
N GLY A 51 12.92 -6.34 -20.19
CA GLY A 51 12.09 -6.91 -19.13
C GLY A 51 12.53 -6.45 -17.73
N PHE A 52 13.83 -6.55 -17.43
CA PHE A 52 14.41 -6.06 -16.17
C PHE A 52 14.11 -4.57 -15.93
N SER A 53 14.29 -3.73 -16.96
CA SER A 53 14.05 -2.28 -16.86
C SER A 53 12.56 -1.97 -16.64
N CYS A 54 11.67 -2.70 -17.34
CA CYS A 54 10.23 -2.61 -17.13
C CYS A 54 9.85 -3.00 -15.70
N GLU A 55 10.33 -4.14 -15.20
CA GLU A 55 10.04 -4.59 -13.84
C GLU A 55 10.58 -3.62 -12.78
N SER A 56 11.76 -3.03 -13.00
CA SER A 56 12.31 -1.98 -12.12
C SER A 56 11.37 -0.78 -12.01
N LEU A 57 10.80 -0.32 -13.13
CA LEU A 57 9.84 0.78 -13.15
C LEU A 57 8.54 0.39 -12.44
N LYS A 58 8.06 -0.84 -12.62
CA LYS A 58 6.87 -1.36 -11.92
C LYS A 58 7.06 -1.37 -10.41
N VAL A 59 8.24 -1.78 -9.91
CA VAL A 59 8.60 -1.72 -8.48
C VAL A 59 8.53 -0.28 -7.97
N THR A 60 9.18 0.66 -8.65
CA THR A 60 9.15 2.07 -8.22
C THR A 60 7.74 2.67 -8.23
N THR A 61 6.90 2.28 -9.19
CA THR A 61 5.51 2.75 -9.28
C THR A 61 4.69 2.20 -8.11
N ARG A 62 4.83 0.91 -7.79
CA ARG A 62 4.18 0.29 -6.63
C ARG A 62 4.57 0.99 -5.34
N LEU A 63 5.87 1.20 -5.11
CA LEU A 63 6.38 1.85 -3.91
C LEU A 63 5.92 3.30 -3.80
N MET A 64 5.90 4.05 -4.91
CA MET A 64 5.37 5.41 -4.95
C MET A 64 3.90 5.46 -4.52
N HIS A 65 3.05 4.57 -5.06
CA HIS A 65 1.63 4.50 -4.68
C HIS A 65 1.44 4.15 -3.21
N ILE A 66 2.20 3.15 -2.71
CA ILE A 66 2.18 2.77 -1.29
C ILE A 66 2.56 3.96 -0.40
N ILE A 67 3.67 4.64 -0.70
CA ILE A 67 4.17 5.76 0.10
C ILE A 67 3.17 6.92 0.08
N ALA A 68 2.62 7.28 -1.08
CA ALA A 68 1.63 8.35 -1.21
C ALA A 68 0.37 8.06 -0.37
N TRP A 69 -0.10 6.82 -0.39
CA TRP A 69 -1.23 6.40 0.42
C TRP A 69 -0.91 6.45 1.93
N LEU A 70 0.24 5.95 2.35
CA LEU A 70 0.67 5.96 3.75
C LEU A 70 0.86 7.38 4.29
N LEU A 71 1.39 8.30 3.48
CA LEU A 71 1.47 9.72 3.84
C LEU A 71 0.09 10.34 4.03
N THR A 72 -0.89 9.94 3.21
CA THR A 72 -2.29 10.35 3.39
C THR A 72 -2.84 9.87 4.73
N GLN A 73 -2.61 8.61 5.10
CA GLN A 73 -3.06 8.08 6.39
C GLN A 73 -2.41 8.80 7.57
N ARG A 74 -1.10 9.09 7.49
CA ARG A 74 -0.40 9.86 8.53
C ARG A 74 -0.93 11.29 8.67
N ALA A 75 -1.31 11.95 7.57
CA ALA A 75 -1.95 13.25 7.63
C ALA A 75 -3.32 13.19 8.33
N VAL A 76 -4.05 12.07 8.20
CA VAL A 76 -5.29 11.84 8.96
C VAL A 76 -5.00 11.67 10.44
N GLU A 77 -4.00 10.86 10.80
CA GLU A 77 -3.58 10.65 12.19
C GLU A 77 -3.11 11.95 12.87
N ALA A 78 -2.42 12.82 12.12
CA ALA A 78 -1.99 14.12 12.59
C ALA A 78 -3.13 15.16 12.70
N GLY A 79 -4.34 14.83 12.21
CA GLY A 79 -5.47 15.75 12.16
C GLY A 79 -5.36 16.83 11.07
N GLU A 80 -4.35 16.75 10.20
CA GLU A 80 -4.15 17.64 9.05
C GLU A 80 -5.15 17.36 7.92
N LEU A 81 -5.68 16.12 7.89
CA LEU A 81 -6.65 15.66 6.91
C LEU A 81 -7.82 14.97 7.61
N SER A 82 -9.06 15.25 7.20
CA SER A 82 -10.18 14.45 7.66
C SER A 82 -10.21 13.08 6.98
N ALA A 83 -10.76 12.07 7.67
CA ALA A 83 -10.95 10.74 7.10
C ALA A 83 -11.79 10.76 5.80
N LEU A 84 -12.73 11.70 5.67
CA LEU A 84 -13.51 11.88 4.44
C LEU A 84 -12.66 12.41 3.28
N GLN A 85 -11.74 13.34 3.54
CA GLN A 85 -10.84 13.86 2.51
C GLN A 85 -9.84 12.81 2.03
N ALA A 86 -9.36 11.94 2.93
CA ALA A 86 -8.47 10.83 2.60
C ALA A 86 -9.10 9.82 1.62
N ARG A 87 -10.43 9.75 1.57
CA ARG A 87 -11.18 8.82 0.71
C ARG A 87 -11.44 9.33 -0.69
N ARG A 88 -11.04 10.56 -1.01
CA ARG A 88 -11.18 11.07 -2.37
C ARG A 88 -10.45 10.14 -3.34
N PRO A 89 -10.98 9.89 -4.55
CA PRO A 89 -10.35 9.01 -5.53
C PRO A 89 -8.86 9.32 -5.77
N ALA A 90 -8.50 10.61 -5.77
CA ALA A 90 -7.11 11.07 -5.94
C ALA A 90 -6.16 10.75 -4.75
N ARG A 91 -6.68 10.23 -3.64
CA ARG A 91 -5.94 9.90 -2.41
C ARG A 91 -6.05 8.42 -2.01
N ARG A 92 -6.81 7.63 -2.79
CA ARG A 92 -6.82 6.17 -2.69
C ARG A 92 -5.51 5.59 -3.22
N LEU A 93 -5.28 4.31 -2.95
CA LEU A 93 -4.11 3.64 -3.50
C LEU A 93 -4.19 3.65 -5.03
N GLY A 94 -3.14 4.14 -5.69
CA GLY A 94 -3.08 4.18 -7.15
C GLY A 94 -2.95 2.78 -7.75
N GLU A 95 -3.47 2.61 -8.96
CA GLU A 95 -3.36 1.35 -9.72
C GLU A 95 -1.89 1.07 -10.03
N ALA A 96 -1.41 -0.10 -9.61
CA ALA A 96 -0.06 -0.53 -9.90
C ALA A 96 -0.01 -1.52 -11.07
N PRO A 97 1.02 -1.43 -11.92
CA PRO A 97 1.20 -2.38 -13.01
C PRO A 97 1.54 -3.78 -12.49
N GLU A 98 0.92 -4.79 -13.12
CA GLU A 98 1.21 -6.19 -12.86
C GLU A 98 2.58 -6.62 -13.43
N SER A 99 3.27 -7.49 -12.72
CA SER A 99 4.53 -8.09 -13.15
C SER A 99 4.27 -9.29 -14.05
N ASP A 100 5.11 -9.49 -15.06
CA ASP A 100 5.01 -10.62 -15.99
C ASP A 100 5.78 -11.82 -15.42
N GLU A 101 5.06 -12.88 -15.04
CA GLU A 101 5.66 -14.06 -14.41
C GLU A 101 6.69 -14.76 -15.30
N ALA A 102 6.48 -14.77 -16.63
CA ALA A 102 7.43 -15.37 -17.58
C ALA A 102 8.74 -14.58 -17.67
N VAL A 103 8.68 -13.26 -17.43
CA VAL A 103 9.88 -12.42 -17.31
C VAL A 103 10.54 -12.66 -15.95
N LEU A 104 9.76 -12.67 -14.86
CA LEU A 104 10.27 -12.87 -13.51
C LEU A 104 11.08 -14.16 -13.39
N GLU A 105 10.57 -15.28 -13.92
CA GLU A 105 11.25 -16.58 -14.01
C GLU A 105 12.68 -16.53 -14.55
N ARG A 106 12.99 -15.54 -15.38
CA ARG A 106 14.27 -15.38 -16.06
C ARG A 106 15.15 -14.28 -15.47
N LEU A 107 14.68 -13.58 -14.43
CA LEU A 107 15.46 -12.55 -13.75
C LEU A 107 16.33 -13.13 -12.63
N PRO A 108 17.41 -12.42 -12.25
CA PRO A 108 18.20 -12.76 -11.06
C PRO A 108 17.36 -12.83 -9.79
N ASP A 109 17.73 -13.71 -8.86
CA ASP A 109 16.99 -13.94 -7.62
C ASP A 109 16.86 -12.67 -6.76
N SER A 110 17.89 -11.83 -6.77
CA SER A 110 17.93 -10.51 -6.12
C SER A 110 16.85 -9.56 -6.66
N ALA A 111 16.72 -9.46 -7.99
CA ALA A 111 15.65 -8.67 -8.63
C ALA A 111 14.26 -9.23 -8.29
N ARG A 112 14.10 -10.56 -8.39
CA ARG A 112 12.84 -11.24 -8.11
C ARG A 112 12.38 -11.00 -6.68
N ALA A 113 13.28 -11.10 -5.70
CA ALA A 113 12.99 -10.85 -4.30
C ALA A 113 12.43 -9.42 -4.06
N LEU A 114 13.02 -8.40 -4.69
CA LEU A 114 12.54 -7.02 -4.61
C LEU A 114 11.17 -6.85 -5.28
N ILE A 115 10.96 -7.50 -6.41
CA ILE A 115 9.69 -7.45 -7.13
C ILE A 115 8.57 -8.09 -6.30
N ASP A 116 8.81 -9.27 -5.72
CA ASP A 116 7.84 -9.98 -4.92
C ASP A 116 7.56 -9.27 -3.59
N ALA A 117 8.59 -8.75 -2.91
CA ALA A 117 8.42 -7.95 -1.70
C ALA A 117 7.53 -6.72 -1.95
N SER A 118 7.74 -6.04 -3.08
CA SER A 118 6.92 -4.88 -3.44
C SER A 118 5.52 -5.26 -3.92
N ARG A 119 5.29 -6.49 -4.44
CA ARG A 119 3.96 -7.03 -4.76
C ARG A 119 3.19 -7.34 -3.47
N ASP A 120 3.83 -8.03 -2.51
CA ASP A 120 3.20 -8.37 -1.23
C ASP A 120 2.82 -7.12 -0.44
N LEU A 121 3.74 -6.15 -0.35
CA LEU A 121 3.47 -4.90 0.34
C LEU A 121 2.32 -4.14 -0.32
N TYR A 122 2.29 -4.06 -1.65
CA TYR A 122 1.17 -3.44 -2.38
C TYR A 122 -0.15 -4.15 -2.07
N ALA A 123 -0.18 -5.48 -2.15
CA ALA A 123 -1.38 -6.26 -1.88
C ALA A 123 -1.88 -6.09 -0.44
N ARG A 124 -0.97 -5.98 0.54
CA ARG A 124 -1.31 -5.67 1.94
C ARG A 124 -1.93 -4.29 2.08
N VAL A 125 -1.34 -3.27 1.46
CA VAL A 125 -1.86 -1.89 1.50
C VAL A 125 -3.20 -1.77 0.75
N GLN A 126 -3.34 -2.45 -0.39
CA GLN A 126 -4.60 -2.51 -1.15
C GLN A 126 -5.74 -3.06 -0.28
N ARG A 127 -5.51 -4.17 0.44
CA ARG A 127 -6.51 -4.71 1.38
C ARG A 127 -6.89 -3.70 2.46
N LEU A 128 -5.94 -2.90 2.94
CA LEU A 128 -6.23 -1.87 3.95
C LEU A 128 -7.01 -0.68 3.37
N ASP A 129 -6.72 -0.29 2.13
CA ASP A 129 -7.47 0.74 1.40
C ASP A 129 -8.91 0.29 1.11
N ASP A 130 -9.11 -0.97 0.73
CA ASP A 130 -10.44 -1.54 0.43
C ASP A 130 -11.29 -1.77 1.69
N VAL A 131 -10.66 -2.09 2.82
CA VAL A 131 -11.34 -2.29 4.11
C VAL A 131 -11.76 -0.97 4.75
N ALA A 132 -11.18 0.17 4.35
CA ALA A 132 -11.60 1.47 4.84
C ALA A 132 -13.09 1.69 4.48
N PRO A 133 -14.01 1.69 5.46
CA PRO A 133 -15.41 1.34 5.23
C PRO A 133 -16.08 2.29 4.23
N GLU A 134 -16.69 1.79 3.15
CA GLU A 134 -17.36 2.58 2.10
C GLU A 134 -18.61 3.36 2.57
N GLY A 135 -19.05 3.19 3.82
CA GLY A 135 -20.30 3.76 4.32
C GLY A 135 -20.15 5.00 5.19
N ASP A 136 -20.98 6.00 4.92
CA ASP A 136 -21.47 7.01 5.86
C ASP A 136 -21.69 6.39 7.26
N PRO A 137 -21.28 7.03 8.38
CA PRO A 137 -21.61 6.61 9.74
C PRO A 137 -23.11 6.70 10.07
N GLN A 138 -24.00 6.40 9.12
CA GLN A 138 -25.40 6.16 9.45
C GLN A 138 -25.46 5.00 10.43
N ALA A 139 -25.68 5.44 11.67
CA ALA A 139 -25.92 4.69 12.87
C ALA A 139 -26.34 3.26 12.57
N SER A 140 -25.60 2.31 13.17
CA SER A 140 -26.19 1.01 13.51
C SER A 140 -27.66 1.24 13.89
N PRO A 141 -28.63 0.57 13.25
CA PRO A 141 -30.06 0.80 13.51
C PRO A 141 -30.37 0.77 15.02
N ALA A 142 -29.63 -0.05 15.77
CA ALA A 142 -29.68 -0.10 17.23
C ALA A 142 -29.23 1.21 17.91
N ARG A 143 -28.14 1.85 17.45
CA ARG A 143 -27.70 3.18 17.95
C ARG A 143 -28.67 4.30 17.58
N SER A 144 -29.29 4.22 16.40
CA SER A 144 -30.35 5.17 16.00
C SER A 144 -31.60 5.04 16.89
N LEU A 145 -31.98 3.80 17.23
CA LEU A 145 -33.08 3.53 18.15
C LEU A 145 -32.77 3.95 19.60
N LEU A 146 -31.56 3.67 20.10
CA LEU A 146 -31.15 4.11 21.45
C LEU A 146 -31.17 5.63 21.60
N SER A 147 -30.59 6.36 20.63
CA SER A 147 -30.54 7.82 20.67
C SER A 147 -31.91 8.51 20.47
N ARG A 148 -32.93 7.77 20.00
CA ARG A 148 -34.33 8.23 19.98
C ARG A 148 -35.00 8.01 21.33
N LEU A 149 -34.71 6.91 22.01
CA LEU A 149 -35.22 6.61 23.36
C LEU A 149 -34.67 7.60 24.39
N GLU A 150 -33.37 7.92 24.31
CA GLU A 150 -32.71 8.88 25.20
C GLU A 150 -33.22 10.32 25.05
N ARG A 151 -33.79 10.67 23.89
CA ARG A 151 -34.39 11.99 23.63
C ARG A 151 -35.87 12.09 24.00
N SER A 152 -36.50 10.98 24.39
CA SER A 152 -37.91 10.92 24.80
C SER A 152 -38.14 10.88 26.32
N LEU A 153 -37.06 11.06 27.09
CA LEU A 153 -37.07 11.27 28.54
C LEU A 153 -36.72 12.73 28.84
#